data_AF-A0A938T0T1-F1
#
_entry.id   AF-A0A938T0T1-F1
#
_cell.length_a   1.000
_cell.length_b   1.000
_cell.length_c   1.000
_cell.angle_alpha   90.00
_cell.angle_beta   90.00
_cell.angle_gamma   90.00
#
_symmetry.space_group_name_H-M   'P 1'
#
loop_
_entity.id
_entity.type
_entity.pdbx_description
1 polymer ?
#
loop_
_entity_poly.entity_id
_entity_poly.type
_entity_poly.pdbx_seq_one_letter_code
_entity_poly.pdbx_strand_id
1 'polypeptide(L)' 'KKYGKAGDIKTYPGAPHAFFNDTRKDVYKPAEAKDAWTRALAFFKQHLGA' A
#
# COMPACT_ATOMS: atom_id res chain seq x y z
N LYS A 1 -4.84 11.80 13.31
CA LYS A 1 -5.89 12.86 13.32
C LYS A 1 -5.47 14.20 13.93
N LYS A 2 -4.38 14.29 14.74
CA LYS A 2 -3.87 15.52 15.40
C LYS A 2 -3.63 16.74 14.48
N TYR A 3 -3.33 16.54 13.21
CA TYR A 3 -2.92 17.60 12.29
C TYR A 3 -3.93 17.91 11.16
N GLY A 4 -5.14 17.36 11.22
CA GLY A 4 -6.17 17.59 10.20
C GLY A 4 -5.79 17.14 8.78
N LYS A 5 -4.76 16.30 8.63
CA LYS A 5 -4.33 15.79 7.33
C LYS A 5 -5.21 14.61 6.90
N ALA A 6 -5.73 14.69 5.68
CA ALA A 6 -6.39 13.58 5.03
C ALA A 6 -5.35 12.50 4.69
N GLY A 7 -5.67 11.26 5.01
CA GLY A 7 -4.81 10.11 4.77
C GLY A 7 -5.48 8.85 5.27
N ASP A 8 -5.11 7.72 4.68
CA ASP A 8 -5.62 6.40 5.02
C ASP A 8 -4.48 5.46 5.43
N ILE A 9 -4.77 4.51 6.31
CA ILE A 9 -3.81 3.53 6.82
C ILE A 9 -4.43 2.14 6.69
N LYS A 10 -3.68 1.21 6.10
CA LYS A 10 -4.01 -0.21 6.04
C LYS A 10 -2.85 -1.01 6.60
N THR A 11 -3.17 -1.88 7.54
CA THR A 11 -2.33 -2.98 7.96
C THR A 11 -2.71 -4.23 7.19
N TYR A 12 -1.70 -5.01 6.80
CA TYR A 12 -1.87 -6.33 6.17
C TYR A 12 -1.43 -7.39 7.19
N PRO A 13 -2.38 -8.05 7.89
CA PRO A 13 -2.04 -9.06 8.89
C PRO A 13 -1.23 -10.19 8.26
N GLY A 14 -0.11 -10.56 8.89
CA GLY A 14 0.78 -11.62 8.39
C GLY A 14 1.73 -11.19 7.26
N ALA A 15 1.63 -9.96 6.76
CA ALA A 15 2.59 -9.42 5.81
C ALA A 15 3.82 -8.87 6.55
N PRO A 16 5.03 -9.43 6.34
CA PRO A 16 6.24 -8.93 6.97
C PRO A 16 6.68 -7.59 6.35
N HIS A 17 7.68 -6.95 6.97
CA HIS A 17 8.34 -5.82 6.33
C HIS A 17 8.85 -6.23 4.93
N ALA A 18 8.75 -5.30 3.97
CA ALA A 18 9.07 -5.51 2.57
C ALA A 18 8.20 -6.54 1.81
N PHE A 19 6.95 -6.78 2.24
CA PHE A 19 6.02 -7.67 1.52
C PHE A 19 5.75 -7.30 0.05
N PHE A 20 6.01 -6.05 -0.34
CA PHE A 20 5.85 -5.56 -1.71
C PHE A 20 7.02 -5.95 -2.64
N ASN A 21 8.18 -6.34 -2.08
CA ASN A 21 9.37 -6.63 -2.85
C ASN A 21 9.29 -8.04 -3.48
N ASP A 22 8.98 -8.12 -4.77
CA ASP A 22 8.82 -9.35 -5.54
C ASP A 22 10.12 -10.12 -5.79
N THR A 23 11.28 -9.48 -5.61
CA THR A 23 12.59 -10.16 -5.68
C THR A 23 12.93 -10.94 -4.40
N ARG A 24 12.24 -10.66 -3.29
CA ARG A 24 12.45 -11.26 -1.97
C ARG A 24 11.37 -12.30 -1.67
N LYS A 25 11.54 -13.51 -2.21
CA LYS A 25 10.56 -14.61 -2.11
C LYS A 25 10.17 -15.00 -0.67
N ASP A 26 11.03 -14.73 0.30
CA ASP A 26 10.81 -15.00 1.73
C ASP A 26 9.74 -14.09 2.35
N VAL A 27 9.65 -12.85 1.88
CA VAL A 27 8.74 -11.83 2.43
C VAL A 27 7.65 -11.41 1.47
N TYR A 28 7.81 -11.62 0.16
CA TYR A 28 6.84 -11.22 -0.85
C TYR A 28 5.44 -11.79 -0.58
N LYS A 29 4.43 -10.92 -0.59
CA LYS A 29 3.02 -11.28 -0.45
C LYS A 29 2.23 -10.66 -1.61
N PRO A 30 1.95 -11.44 -2.69
CA PRO A 30 1.44 -10.89 -3.94
C PRO A 30 0.03 -10.28 -3.83
N ALA A 31 -0.83 -10.81 -2.95
CA ALA A 31 -2.20 -10.30 -2.81
C ALA A 31 -2.20 -8.92 -2.14
N GLU A 32 -1.39 -8.78 -1.10
CA GLU A 32 -1.18 -7.58 -0.31
C GLU A 32 -0.44 -6.52 -1.10
N ALA A 33 0.58 -6.93 -1.87
CA ALA A 33 1.29 -6.04 -2.80
C ALA A 33 0.32 -5.47 -3.86
N LYS A 34 -0.51 -6.32 -4.46
CA LYS A 34 -1.51 -5.88 -5.44
C LYS A 34 -2.52 -4.91 -4.83
N ASP A 35 -3.07 -5.21 -3.66
CA ASP A 35 -4.01 -4.32 -2.96
C ASP A 35 -3.36 -2.97 -2.61
N ALA A 36 -2.14 -3.00 -2.06
CA ALA A 36 -1.38 -1.80 -1.73
C ALA A 36 -1.14 -0.94 -2.97
N TRP A 37 -0.81 -1.55 -4.11
CA TRP A 37 -0.61 -0.85 -5.38
C TRP A 37 -1.90 -0.20 -5.90
N THR A 38 -3.01 -0.95 -5.90
CA THR A 38 -4.32 -0.41 -6.30
C THR A 38 -4.72 0.79 -5.43
N ARG A 39 -4.51 0.72 -4.11
CA ARG A 39 -4.80 1.82 -3.19
C ARG A 39 -3.90 3.04 -3.43
N ALA A 40 -2.61 2.84 -3.72
CA ALA A 40 -1.70 3.93 -4.06
C ALA A 40 -2.10 4.63 -5.37
N LEU A 41 -2.43 3.88 -6.41
CA LEU A 41 -2.91 4.44 -7.68
C LEU A 41 -4.24 5.19 -7.53
N ALA A 42 -5.17 4.67 -6.72
CA ALA A 42 -6.43 5.36 -6.43
C ALA A 42 -6.19 6.71 -5.74
N PHE A 43 -5.26 6.76 -4.78
CA PHE A 43 -4.85 8.00 -4.13
C PHE A 43 -4.25 8.98 -5.13
N PHE A 44 -3.33 8.54 -6.00
CA PHE A 44 -2.78 9.42 -7.04
C PHE A 44 -3.83 9.93 -8.02
N LYS A 45 -4.75 9.06 -8.48
CA LYS A 45 -5.85 9.46 -9.35
C LYS A 45 -6.74 10.55 -8.73
N GLN A 46 -6.99 10.47 -7.42
CA GLN A 46 -7.77 11.47 -6.69
C GLN A 46 -7.09 12.85 -6.64
N HIS A 47 -5.76 12.89 -6.58
CA HIS A 47 -5.02 14.11 -6.23
C HIS A 47 -4.18 14.71 -7.35
N LEU A 48 -3.80 13.93 -8.35
CA LEU A 48 -2.91 14.37 -9.43
C LEU A 48 -3.65 14.60 -10.76
N GLY A 49 -4.89 14.14 -10.90
CA GLY A 49 -5.61 14.22 -12.18
C GLY A 49 -4.94 13.40 -13.30
N ALA A 50 -5.55 13.39 -14.49
CA ALA A 50 -4.90 12.93 -15.71
C ALA A 50 -4.13 14.10 -16.35
#